data_AF-A0A8D0HU04-F1
#
_entry.id   AF-A0A8D0HU04-F1
#
_cell.length_a   1.000
_cell.length_b   1.000
_cell.length_c   1.000
_cell.angle_alpha   90.00
_cell.angle_beta   90.00
_cell.angle_gamma   90.00
#
_symmetry.space_group_name_H-M   'P 1'
#
loop_
_entity.id
_entity.type
_entity.pdbx_description
1 polymer ?
#
loop_
_entity_poly.entity_id
_entity_poly.type
_entity_poly.pdbx_seq_one_letter_code
_entity_poly.pdbx_strand_id
1 'polypeptide(L)'
;MCVVCGSFGQGAEGRLLACSQCGQCYHPYCVSIKITKVVLSKGCRCLECTVCEACGKATDPGRLLLCDDCDISYHTYCLDPPLQTVPKGGWKCKWCVWCRHCGATSPGLRCEWQNNYTQCAPCASLSTCPVCYRNYREEDLILQCRQCDR
;
A
#
# COMPACT_ATOMS: atom_id res chain seq x y z
N MET A 1 -1.98 4.61 -28.04
CA MET A 1 -3.46 4.62 -27.95
C MET A 1 -3.85 3.83 -26.71
N CYS A 2 -4.86 4.27 -25.95
CA CYS A 2 -5.38 3.49 -24.83
C CYS A 2 -6.16 2.28 -25.33
N VAL A 3 -5.86 1.08 -24.83
CA VAL A 3 -6.56 -0.15 -25.26
C VAL A 3 -7.97 -0.29 -24.72
N VAL A 4 -8.33 0.45 -23.67
CA VAL A 4 -9.67 0.38 -23.06
C VAL A 4 -10.68 1.23 -23.82
N CYS A 5 -10.30 2.45 -24.22
CA CYS A 5 -11.22 3.39 -24.89
C CYS A 5 -10.86 3.70 -26.34
N GLY A 6 -9.76 3.16 -26.88
CA GLY A 6 -9.34 3.39 -28.27
C GLY A 6 -8.88 4.82 -28.58
N SER A 7 -8.69 5.66 -27.57
CA SER A 7 -8.33 7.08 -27.73
C SER A 7 -6.92 7.38 -27.23
N PHE A 8 -6.33 8.47 -27.71
CA PHE A 8 -5.12 9.07 -27.16
C PHE A 8 -5.41 10.15 -26.11
N GLY A 9 -6.68 10.54 -25.93
CA GLY A 9 -7.09 11.66 -25.08
C GLY A 9 -6.64 13.03 -25.63
N GLN A 10 -7.01 14.10 -24.92
CA GLN A 10 -6.57 15.47 -25.21
C GLN A 10 -6.04 16.12 -23.93
N GLY A 11 -4.96 16.91 -24.06
CA GLY A 11 -4.35 17.61 -22.92
C GLY A 11 -3.91 16.66 -21.79
N ALA A 12 -4.24 17.01 -20.55
CA ALA A 12 -3.88 16.23 -19.36
C ALA A 12 -4.56 14.83 -19.32
N GLU A 13 -5.70 14.67 -19.98
CA GLU A 13 -6.43 13.40 -20.09
C GLU A 13 -5.75 12.41 -21.04
N GLY A 14 -4.87 12.89 -21.93
CA GLY A 14 -4.09 12.03 -22.83
C GLY A 14 -2.89 11.34 -22.18
N ARG A 15 -2.73 11.45 -20.85
CA ARG A 15 -1.67 10.75 -20.13
C ARG A 15 -1.92 9.25 -20.15
N LEU A 16 -1.00 8.52 -20.75
CA LEU A 16 -1.01 7.07 -20.80
C LEU A 16 0.03 6.49 -19.84
N LEU A 17 -0.35 5.39 -19.20
CA LEU A 17 0.55 4.49 -18.50
C LEU A 17 0.76 3.24 -19.37
N ALA A 18 2.02 2.90 -19.63
CA ALA A 18 2.37 1.70 -20.36
C ALA A 18 2.63 0.54 -19.39
N CYS A 19 2.03 -0.62 -19.66
CA CYS A 19 2.34 -1.85 -18.94
C CYS A 19 3.82 -2.20 -19.14
N SER A 20 4.57 -2.36 -18.05
CA SER A 20 6.00 -2.69 -18.09
C SER A 20 6.32 -4.06 -18.69
N GLN A 21 5.31 -4.93 -18.85
CA GLN A 21 5.48 -6.27 -19.39
C GLN A 21 5.06 -6.40 -20.87
N CYS A 22 3.88 -5.89 -21.24
CA CYS A 22 3.33 -6.05 -22.59
C CYS A 22 3.33 -4.75 -23.42
N GLY A 23 3.71 -3.62 -22.83
CA GLY A 23 3.76 -2.33 -23.50
C GLY A 23 2.39 -1.71 -23.81
N GLN A 24 1.29 -2.42 -23.54
CA GLN A 24 -0.06 -1.89 -23.76
C GLN A 24 -0.29 -0.64 -22.91
N CYS A 25 -0.96 0.34 -23.49
CA CYS A 25 -1.14 1.66 -22.89
C CYS A 25 -2.57 1.82 -22.35
N TYR A 26 -2.69 2.43 -21.19
CA TYR A 26 -3.96 2.63 -20.48
C TYR A 26 -4.03 4.06 -19.95
N HIS A 27 -5.20 4.70 -20.04
CA HIS A 27 -5.41 5.90 -19.24
C HIS A 27 -5.58 5.49 -17.77
N PRO A 28 -4.97 6.20 -16.81
CA PRO A 28 -5.12 5.93 -15.37
C PRO A 28 -6.60 5.80 -14.95
N TYR A 29 -7.47 6.68 -15.46
CA TYR A 29 -8.90 6.66 -15.16
C TYR A 29 -9.65 5.48 -15.80
N CYS A 30 -9.20 4.99 -16.97
CA CYS A 30 -9.82 3.82 -17.61
C CYS A 30 -9.56 2.53 -16.84
N VAL A 31 -8.50 2.47 -16.03
CA VAL A 31 -8.13 1.31 -15.21
C VAL A 31 -8.18 1.60 -13.70
N SER A 32 -8.74 2.74 -13.30
CA SER A 32 -8.85 3.19 -11.90
C SER A 32 -7.52 3.22 -11.11
N ILE A 33 -6.39 3.41 -11.80
CA ILE A 33 -5.07 3.49 -11.17
C ILE A 33 -4.82 4.92 -10.69
N LYS A 34 -4.44 5.06 -9.42
CA LYS A 34 -3.92 6.32 -8.87
C LYS A 34 -2.45 6.48 -9.26
N ILE A 35 -2.10 7.58 -9.92
CA ILE A 35 -0.69 7.87 -10.23
C ILE A 35 0.03 8.27 -8.93
N THR A 36 0.74 7.33 -8.33
CA THR A 36 1.61 7.58 -7.17
C THR A 36 3.08 7.59 -7.58
N LYS A 37 3.96 8.12 -6.71
CA LYS A 37 5.42 8.07 -6.93
C LYS A 37 5.92 6.64 -7.12
N VAL A 38 5.27 5.66 -6.49
CA VAL A 38 5.63 4.24 -6.62
C VAL A 38 5.26 3.73 -8.00
N VAL A 39 4.05 4.02 -8.51
CA VAL A 39 3.66 3.65 -9.88
C VAL A 39 4.63 4.23 -10.92
N LEU A 40 5.04 5.49 -10.75
CA LEU A 40 5.97 6.14 -11.68
C LEU A 40 7.40 5.58 -11.62
N SER A 41 7.86 5.11 -10.46
CA SER A 41 9.23 4.62 -10.27
C SER A 41 9.39 3.12 -10.46
N LYS A 42 8.36 2.33 -10.17
CA LYS A 42 8.35 0.86 -10.31
C LYS A 42 7.66 0.39 -11.59
N GLY A 43 6.92 1.27 -12.26
CA GLY A 43 6.09 0.93 -13.40
C GLY A 43 4.79 0.25 -12.96
N CYS A 44 3.79 0.28 -13.83
CA CYS A 44 2.53 -0.45 -13.67
C CYS A 44 2.53 -1.70 -14.54
N ARG A 45 1.84 -2.75 -14.10
CA ARG A 45 1.46 -3.89 -14.94
C ARG A 45 -0.05 -3.85 -15.14
N CYS A 46 -0.51 -4.22 -16.34
CA CYS A 46 -1.94 -4.39 -16.59
C CYS A 46 -2.45 -5.65 -15.89
N LEU A 47 -3.77 -5.78 -15.75
CA LEU A 47 -4.42 -6.89 -15.04
C LEU A 47 -3.99 -8.27 -15.58
N GLU A 48 -3.78 -8.41 -16.89
CA GLU A 48 -3.34 -9.67 -17.52
C GLU A 48 -1.86 -9.98 -17.28
N CYS A 49 -1.06 -8.97 -16.92
CA CYS A 49 0.37 -9.08 -16.63
C CYS A 49 0.67 -9.01 -15.12
N THR A 50 -0.37 -8.99 -14.27
CA THR A 50 -0.20 -8.95 -12.82
C THR A 50 0.44 -10.26 -12.33
N VAL A 51 1.55 -10.13 -11.63
CA VAL A 51 2.32 -11.22 -11.04
C VAL A 51 2.75 -10.83 -9.64
N CYS A 52 3.00 -11.82 -8.77
CA CYS A 52 3.61 -11.57 -7.48
C CYS A 52 5.01 -10.98 -7.66
N GLU A 53 5.26 -9.82 -7.08
CA GLU A 53 6.52 -9.07 -7.20
C GLU A 53 7.70 -9.80 -6.54
N ALA A 54 7.43 -10.74 -5.62
CA ALA A 54 8.47 -11.54 -4.97
C ALA A 54 8.86 -12.80 -5.76
N CYS A 55 7.90 -13.52 -6.34
CA CYS A 55 8.16 -14.82 -7.00
C CYS A 55 8.02 -14.79 -8.52
N GLY A 56 7.48 -13.71 -9.09
CA GLY A 56 7.27 -13.53 -10.53
C GLY A 56 6.13 -14.36 -11.13
N LYS A 57 5.32 -15.04 -10.31
CA LYS A 57 4.24 -15.95 -10.78
C LYS A 57 2.86 -15.32 -10.61
N ALA A 58 1.94 -15.67 -11.51
CA ALA A 58 0.51 -15.32 -11.45
C ALA A 58 -0.37 -16.45 -10.85
N THR A 59 0.23 -17.41 -10.14
CA THR A 59 -0.50 -18.52 -9.51
C THR A 59 -1.35 -18.04 -8.33
N ASP A 60 -2.24 -18.89 -7.80
CA ASP A 60 -3.02 -18.62 -6.57
C ASP A 60 -3.64 -17.21 -6.46
N PRO A 61 -4.46 -16.76 -7.44
CA PRO A 61 -5.01 -15.40 -7.44
C PRO A 61 -5.81 -15.08 -6.17
N GLY A 62 -6.45 -16.07 -5.54
CA GLY A 62 -7.18 -15.90 -4.27
C GLY A 62 -6.31 -15.57 -3.05
N ARG A 63 -4.97 -15.70 -3.17
CA ARG A 63 -3.99 -15.29 -2.15
C ARG A 63 -3.08 -14.16 -2.63
N LEU A 64 -3.40 -13.55 -3.78
CA LEU A 64 -2.63 -12.45 -4.34
C LEU A 64 -3.22 -11.13 -3.83
N LEU A 65 -2.46 -10.43 -2.99
CA LEU A 65 -2.80 -9.10 -2.50
C LEU A 65 -2.38 -8.06 -3.53
N LEU A 66 -3.18 -7.00 -3.68
CA LEU A 66 -2.83 -5.80 -4.43
C LEU A 66 -2.69 -4.64 -3.46
N CYS A 67 -1.66 -3.81 -3.67
CA CYS A 67 -1.49 -2.60 -2.87
C CYS A 67 -2.51 -1.53 -3.27
N ASP A 68 -3.25 -1.00 -2.30
CA ASP A 68 -4.29 0.04 -2.50
C ASP A 68 -3.82 1.36 -3.16
N ASP A 69 -2.50 1.59 -3.21
CA ASP A 69 -1.89 2.83 -3.71
C ASP A 69 -1.10 2.65 -5.01
N CYS A 70 -0.72 1.43 -5.38
CA CYS A 70 0.14 1.21 -6.56
C CYS A 70 -0.11 -0.08 -7.34
N ASP A 71 -1.06 -0.90 -6.91
CA ASP A 71 -1.43 -2.19 -7.51
C ASP A 71 -0.29 -3.21 -7.64
N ILE A 72 0.90 -2.94 -7.07
CA ILE A 72 1.93 -3.96 -6.96
C ILE A 72 1.41 -5.08 -6.08
N SER A 73 1.51 -6.29 -6.61
CA SER A 73 0.93 -7.48 -6.02
C SER A 73 1.93 -8.41 -5.35
N TYR A 74 1.50 -9.08 -4.31
CA TYR A 74 2.26 -10.09 -3.58
C TYR A 74 1.36 -11.23 -3.15
N HIS A 75 1.82 -12.47 -3.23
CA HIS A 75 1.15 -13.55 -2.50
C HIS A 75 1.28 -13.32 -1.00
N THR A 76 0.24 -13.65 -0.23
CA THR A 76 0.27 -13.55 1.24
C THR A 76 1.49 -14.25 1.82
N TYR A 77 1.86 -15.41 1.27
CA TYR A 77 3.00 -16.23 1.71
C TYR A 77 4.36 -15.80 1.16
N CYS A 78 4.40 -14.89 0.17
CA CYS A 78 5.65 -14.34 -0.37
C CYS A 78 6.05 -13.02 0.30
N LEU A 79 5.24 -12.52 1.23
CA LEU A 79 5.58 -11.38 2.07
C LEU A 79 6.60 -11.76 3.14
N ASP A 80 7.28 -10.74 3.67
CA ASP A 80 8.18 -10.86 4.81
C ASP A 80 7.78 -9.83 5.89
N PRO A 81 7.17 -10.27 7.01
CA PRO A 81 6.78 -11.65 7.32
C PRO A 81 5.59 -12.13 6.45
N PRO A 82 5.44 -13.46 6.25
CA PRO A 82 4.30 -14.03 5.54
C PRO A 82 2.96 -13.78 6.27
N LEU A 83 1.91 -13.48 5.50
CA LEU A 83 0.54 -13.41 6.00
C LEU A 83 -0.17 -14.76 5.84
N GLN A 84 -0.82 -15.22 6.90
CA GLN A 84 -1.56 -16.49 6.89
C GLN A 84 -2.88 -16.40 6.10
N THR A 85 -3.50 -15.22 6.10
CA THR A 85 -4.78 -14.96 5.42
C THR A 85 -4.77 -13.59 4.77
N VAL A 86 -5.68 -13.38 3.83
CA VAL A 86 -5.92 -12.06 3.23
C VAL A 86 -6.48 -11.13 4.31
N PRO A 87 -5.88 -9.95 4.56
CA PRO A 87 -6.40 -8.98 5.52
C PRO A 87 -7.84 -8.57 5.19
N LYS A 88 -8.68 -8.39 6.21
CA LYS A 88 -10.07 -7.92 6.02
C LYS A 88 -10.17 -6.45 5.57
N GLY A 89 -9.11 -5.68 5.81
CA GLY A 89 -9.03 -4.25 5.46
C GLY A 89 -8.05 -3.99 4.33
N GLY A 90 -7.76 -2.70 4.11
CA GLY A 90 -6.78 -2.27 3.12
C GLY A 90 -5.37 -2.78 3.39
N TRP A 91 -4.59 -2.95 2.34
CA TRP A 91 -3.21 -3.40 2.42
C TRP A 91 -2.29 -2.50 1.59
N LYS A 92 -1.12 -2.19 2.14
CA LYS A 92 -0.10 -1.41 1.44
C LYS A 92 1.22 -2.16 1.39
N CYS A 93 1.85 -2.10 0.23
CA CYS A 93 3.20 -2.61 0.06
C CYS A 93 4.23 -1.75 0.82
N LYS A 94 5.43 -2.30 1.01
CA LYS A 94 6.54 -1.64 1.71
C LYS A 94 6.96 -0.28 1.11
N TRP A 95 6.61 0.01 -0.14
CA TRP A 95 6.91 1.28 -0.79
C TRP A 95 5.82 2.34 -0.64
N CYS A 96 4.58 1.92 -0.38
CA CYS A 96 3.44 2.83 -0.21
C CYS A 96 3.07 3.06 1.25
N VAL A 97 3.57 2.23 2.17
CA VAL A 97 3.27 2.38 3.58
C VAL A 97 4.05 3.54 4.21
N TRP A 98 3.33 4.41 4.92
CA TRP A 98 3.91 5.46 5.75
C TRP A 98 2.90 5.98 6.77
N CYS A 99 3.38 6.49 7.90
CA CYS A 99 2.55 7.09 8.93
C CYS A 99 2.17 8.52 8.55
N ARG A 100 0.86 8.80 8.47
CA ARG A 100 0.33 10.13 8.14
C ARG A 100 0.63 11.21 9.18
N HIS A 101 0.99 10.84 10.40
CA HIS A 101 1.27 11.78 11.48
C HIS A 101 2.76 12.18 11.56
N CYS A 102 3.67 11.23 11.38
CA CYS A 102 5.11 11.47 11.58
C CYS A 102 5.98 11.18 10.35
N GLY A 103 5.42 10.64 9.28
CA GLY A 103 6.16 10.30 8.06
C GLY A 103 6.96 8.99 8.11
N ALA A 104 6.95 8.27 9.24
CA ALA A 104 7.68 7.01 9.38
C ALA A 104 7.25 6.00 8.31
N THR A 105 8.19 5.25 7.74
CA THR A 105 7.96 4.17 6.77
C THR A 105 8.10 2.77 7.39
N SER A 106 8.20 2.71 8.72
CA SER A 106 8.15 1.48 9.51
C SER A 106 7.06 1.59 10.59
N PRO A 107 6.49 0.46 11.04
CA PRO A 107 5.42 0.48 12.05
C PRO A 107 5.92 0.83 13.45
N GLY A 108 7.24 0.84 13.68
CA GLY A 108 7.87 0.90 14.99
C GLY A 108 8.58 -0.42 15.33
N LEU A 109 9.51 -0.36 16.29
CA LEU A 109 10.29 -1.54 16.71
C LEU A 109 9.37 -2.61 17.30
N ARG A 110 9.35 -3.80 16.69
CA ARG A 110 8.50 -4.94 17.11
C ARG A 110 7.00 -4.61 17.15
N CYS A 111 6.55 -3.72 16.28
CA CYS A 111 5.16 -3.33 16.18
C CYS A 111 4.59 -3.64 14.79
N GLU A 112 3.27 -3.68 14.70
CA GLU A 112 2.54 -3.76 13.45
C GLU A 112 1.94 -2.41 13.07
N TRP A 113 1.67 -2.24 11.78
CA TRP A 113 0.98 -1.07 11.27
C TRP A 113 -0.45 -1.00 11.79
N GLN A 114 -0.88 0.23 12.13
CA GLN A 114 -2.23 0.52 12.60
C GLN A 114 -3.02 1.25 11.52
N ASN A 115 -4.35 1.24 11.65
CA ASN A 115 -5.28 1.97 10.78
C ASN A 115 -5.02 1.72 9.28
N ASN A 116 -5.08 0.45 8.86
CA ASN A 116 -4.89 0.01 7.47
C ASN A 116 -3.59 0.57 6.85
N TYR A 117 -2.45 0.39 7.53
CA TYR A 117 -1.14 0.80 7.02
C TYR A 117 -1.00 2.33 6.84
N THR A 118 -1.69 3.13 7.67
CA THR A 118 -1.59 4.60 7.62
C THR A 118 -1.07 5.24 8.90
N GLN A 119 -0.88 4.46 9.98
CA GLN A 119 -0.35 4.94 11.25
C GLN A 119 0.66 3.96 11.84
N CYS A 120 1.82 4.45 12.27
CA CYS A 120 2.77 3.63 13.02
C CYS A 120 2.28 3.45 14.47
N ALA A 121 2.71 2.38 15.13
CA ALA A 121 2.28 2.08 16.49
C ALA A 121 2.60 3.20 17.49
N PRO A 122 3.77 3.87 17.47
CA PRO A 122 4.04 5.00 18.37
C PRO A 122 3.04 6.15 18.22
N CYS A 123 2.58 6.47 16.99
CA CYS A 123 1.56 7.50 16.81
C CYS A 123 0.16 7.02 17.20
N ALA A 124 -0.15 5.74 16.98
CA ALA A 124 -1.42 5.16 17.43
C ALA A 124 -1.52 5.10 18.96
N SER A 125 -0.41 4.86 19.65
CA SER A 125 -0.38 4.84 21.12
C SER A 125 -0.53 6.21 21.76
N LEU A 126 -0.60 7.30 20.99
CA LEU A 126 -0.90 8.63 21.53
C LEU A 126 -2.41 8.87 21.71
N SER A 127 -3.26 8.11 21.03
CA SER A 127 -4.72 8.24 21.16
C SER A 127 -5.33 7.19 22.08
N THR A 128 -4.72 6.01 22.17
CA THR A 128 -5.32 4.85 22.84
C THR A 128 -4.25 4.03 23.57
N CYS A 129 -4.54 3.63 24.80
CA CYS A 129 -3.64 2.78 25.58
C CYS A 129 -3.51 1.39 24.93
N PRO A 130 -2.29 0.91 24.61
CA PRO A 130 -2.09 -0.38 23.93
C PRO A 130 -2.36 -1.59 24.83
N VAL A 131 -2.53 -1.39 26.14
CA VAL A 131 -2.78 -2.46 27.12
C VAL A 131 -4.28 -2.64 27.37
N CYS A 132 -4.99 -1.54 27.66
CA CYS A 132 -6.41 -1.59 28.02
C CYS A 132 -7.36 -1.09 26.92
N TYR A 133 -6.83 -0.65 25.78
CA TYR A 133 -7.56 -0.15 24.61
C TYR A 133 -8.51 1.03 24.90
N ARG A 134 -8.28 1.76 26.00
CA ARG A 134 -9.03 2.98 26.33
C ARG A 134 -8.40 4.20 25.67
N ASN A 135 -9.25 5.08 25.16
CA ASN A 135 -8.80 6.38 24.66
C ASN A 135 -8.34 7.26 25.82
N TYR A 136 -7.25 7.98 25.59
CA TYR A 136 -6.79 9.01 26.52
C TYR A 136 -7.72 10.22 26.49
N ARG A 137 -7.85 10.89 27.63
CA ARG A 137 -8.50 12.18 27.79
C ARG A 137 -7.45 13.29 27.83
N GLU A 138 -7.88 14.54 27.67
CA GLU A 138 -7.00 15.68 27.93
C GLU A 138 -6.42 15.56 29.35
N GLU A 139 -5.12 15.86 29.49
CA GLU A 139 -4.34 15.76 30.74
C GLU A 139 -4.02 14.35 31.25
N ASP A 140 -4.43 13.28 30.56
CA ASP A 140 -3.98 11.93 30.91
C ASP A 140 -2.46 11.77 30.73
N LEU A 141 -1.79 11.17 31.71
CA LEU A 141 -0.37 10.82 31.62
C LEU A 141 -0.18 9.61 30.71
N ILE A 142 0.49 9.82 29.57
CA ILE A 142 0.84 8.76 28.62
C ILE A 142 2.24 8.23 28.97
N LEU A 143 2.37 6.90 29.09
CA LEU A 143 3.66 6.26 29.29
C LEU A 143 4.51 6.38 28.02
N GLN A 144 5.59 7.16 28.08
CA GLN A 144 6.52 7.29 26.97
C GLN A 144 7.42 6.06 26.87
N CYS A 145 7.47 5.45 25.68
CA CYS A 145 8.39 4.36 25.42
C CYS A 145 9.82 4.89 25.35
N ARG A 146 10.74 4.34 26.15
CA ARG A 146 12.17 4.72 26.16
C ARG A 146 12.91 4.50 24.83
N GLN A 147 12.30 3.77 23.89
CA GLN A 147 12.88 3.44 22.58
C GLN A 147 12.26 4.26 21.43
N CYS A 148 11.27 5.10 21.73
CA CYS A 148 10.66 6.02 20.78
C CYS A 148 10.94 7.44 21.29
N ASP A 149 11.77 8.21 20.59
CA ASP A 149 12.10 9.60 20.95
C ASP A 149 10.92 10.58 20.68
N ARG A 150 9.68 10.09 20.74
CA ARG A 150 8.44 10.85 20.57
C ARG A 150 7.44 10.46 21.63
#